data_AF-X1EP85-F1
#
_entry.id   AF-X1EP85-F1
#
_cell.length_a   1.000
_cell.length_b   1.000
_cell.length_c   1.000
_cell.angle_alpha   90.00
_cell.angle_beta   90.00
_cell.angle_gamma   90.00
#
_symmetry.space_group_name_H-M   'P 1'
#
loop_
_entity.id
_entity.type
_entity.pdbx_description
1 polymer ?
#
loop_
_entity_poly.entity_id
_entity_poly.type
_entity_poly.pdbx_seq_one_letter_code
_entity_poly.pdbx_strand_id
1 'polypeptide(L)'
;MAPKITLAEFNHPELRWKVIETPHFLIHYHQGEETFAYASARIAEEVYPRITSDLGYQPSQKTPIIIENYNDTTGGYTSTLTGKIVIQAQSDPTRGSGSLSWIREVIAHEFTHVVTFAAIQESVFPLRRLMANLVLPMWFIEGLAQYEGEELHSLKRMVVGDEARQTTIMSEADLAAFYFFEGWGRTSGYYQSDSFIRYIFQTYGPDKIAGILTHLRSQPIYRLVGQISLTTGEMALSPLPHFLSFDEALKTVVGKDSSTLYIEWRNWIMNKYSKEKEDIPDPWLTPESLLTSEGRKNMHPVFSPSEDKIAFTSDRGYDYGIFNLYLVDLGTKEVKRLDKKVNSCISFSPDGSEIVYSKTQFFAPERAFLSDLYLIDIKTQRKRRLTYGLRAGQPVFSPKGDRIVFVRQEGGNSNLYLLEIKTGKVFSLTNHHDGLTQNFSPSFSPDGEKIAFASFRQGKRGIFLLDLENRI
;
A
#
# COMPACT_ATOMS: atom_id res chain seq x y z
N MET A 1 -22.41 -7.09 28.33
CA MET A 1 -23.06 -6.66 27.08
C MET A 1 -21.96 -6.47 26.06
N ALA A 2 -21.96 -7.25 24.97
CA ALA A 2 -21.05 -6.99 23.86
C ALA A 2 -21.30 -5.55 23.37
N PRO A 3 -20.26 -4.76 23.05
CA PRO A 3 -20.48 -3.50 22.38
C PRO A 3 -21.22 -3.83 21.09
N LYS A 4 -22.50 -3.45 21.01
CA LYS A 4 -23.15 -3.30 19.72
C LYS A 4 -22.30 -2.27 19.01
N ILE A 5 -21.49 -2.70 18.05
CA ILE A 5 -21.03 -1.83 16.97
C ILE A 5 -22.30 -1.52 16.17
N THR A 6 -23.17 -0.69 16.76
CA THR A 6 -24.23 0.02 16.04
C THR A 6 -23.50 0.73 14.92
N LEU A 7 -23.85 0.40 13.67
CA LEU A 7 -23.34 0.97 12.41
C LEU A 7 -22.10 1.83 12.63
N ALA A 8 -20.92 1.35 12.22
CA ALA A 8 -19.72 2.15 12.29
C ALA A 8 -20.04 3.61 11.89
N GLU A 9 -19.48 4.57 12.61
CA GLU A 9 -19.62 5.99 12.32
C GLU A 9 -19.06 6.26 10.92
N PHE A 10 -19.86 5.97 9.90
CA PHE A 10 -19.49 6.10 8.50
C PHE A 10 -19.83 7.53 8.11
N ASN A 11 -18.83 8.27 7.63
CA ASN A 11 -18.95 9.69 7.20
C ASN A 11 -19.89 9.92 5.99
N HIS A 12 -20.60 8.88 5.55
CA HIS A 12 -21.46 8.83 4.37
C HIS A 12 -22.85 8.27 4.72
N PRO A 13 -23.80 9.09 5.23
CA PRO A 13 -25.16 8.68 5.58
C PRO A 13 -26.00 8.23 4.38
N GLU A 14 -25.60 8.60 3.16
CA GLU A 14 -26.21 8.17 1.90
C GLU A 14 -25.90 6.70 1.55
N LEU A 15 -24.88 6.11 2.17
CA LEU A 15 -24.51 4.72 1.93
C LEU A 15 -25.37 3.79 2.79
N ARG A 16 -25.95 2.79 2.15
CA ARG A 16 -26.73 1.71 2.76
C ARG A 16 -25.78 0.57 3.12
N TRP A 17 -25.26 0.63 4.34
CA TRP A 17 -24.37 -0.37 4.88
C TRP A 17 -25.10 -1.69 5.17
N LYS A 18 -24.42 -2.79 4.86
CA LYS A 18 -24.80 -4.18 5.10
C LYS A 18 -23.63 -4.89 5.79
N VAL A 19 -23.92 -6.05 6.39
CA VAL A 19 -22.90 -6.86 7.09
C VAL A 19 -23.02 -8.31 6.65
N ILE A 20 -21.89 -8.91 6.24
CA ILE A 20 -21.73 -10.36 6.14
C ILE A 20 -21.11 -10.83 7.45
N GLU A 21 -21.76 -11.77 8.10
CA GLU A 21 -21.26 -12.39 9.33
C GLU A 21 -20.67 -13.76 9.00
N THR A 22 -19.41 -13.99 9.40
CA THR A 22 -18.72 -15.27 9.28
C THR A 22 -18.39 -15.81 10.69
N PRO A 23 -17.79 -17.01 10.84
CA PRO A 23 -17.37 -17.49 12.15
C PRO A 23 -16.46 -16.51 12.91
N HIS A 24 -15.51 -15.86 12.24
CA HIS A 24 -14.49 -15.03 12.89
C HIS A 24 -14.54 -13.53 12.53
N PHE A 25 -15.33 -13.13 11.53
CA PHE A 25 -15.33 -11.76 11.02
C PHE A 25 -16.74 -11.17 10.85
N LEU A 26 -16.79 -9.83 10.83
CA LEU A 26 -17.95 -9.03 10.45
C LEU A 26 -17.54 -8.13 9.27
N ILE A 27 -17.97 -8.44 8.06
CA ILE A 27 -17.62 -7.68 6.85
C ILE A 27 -18.68 -6.62 6.60
N HIS A 28 -18.35 -5.37 6.89
CA HIS A 28 -19.18 -4.19 6.62
C HIS A 28 -18.91 -3.65 5.21
N TYR A 29 -19.96 -3.50 4.42
CA TYR A 29 -19.88 -3.02 3.04
C TYR A 29 -21.12 -2.21 2.67
N HIS A 30 -21.03 -1.32 1.67
CA HIS A 30 -22.17 -0.56 1.18
C HIS A 30 -22.75 -1.15 -0.11
N GLN A 31 -23.89 -0.61 -0.59
CA GLN A 31 -24.50 -1.04 -1.84
C GLN A 31 -23.50 -1.02 -3.01
N GLY A 32 -23.51 -2.06 -3.85
CA GLY A 32 -22.65 -2.18 -5.04
C GLY A 32 -21.36 -2.97 -4.80
N GLU A 33 -21.00 -3.23 -3.54
CA GLU A 33 -19.76 -3.92 -3.18
C GLU A 33 -19.98 -5.40 -2.81
N GLU A 34 -21.17 -5.96 -3.05
CA GLU A 34 -21.54 -7.33 -2.64
C GLU A 34 -20.49 -8.37 -3.08
N THR A 35 -20.14 -8.40 -4.37
CA THR A 35 -19.19 -9.37 -4.92
C THR A 35 -17.84 -9.29 -4.23
N PHE A 36 -17.32 -8.08 -4.03
CA PHE A 36 -16.05 -7.84 -3.36
C PHE A 36 -16.13 -8.23 -1.88
N ALA A 37 -17.23 -7.90 -1.19
CA ALA A 37 -17.43 -8.25 0.21
C ALA A 37 -17.47 -9.77 0.47
N TYR A 38 -18.16 -10.54 -0.38
CA TYR A 38 -18.14 -12.01 -0.29
C TYR A 38 -16.75 -12.59 -0.53
N ALA A 39 -16.00 -12.02 -1.48
CA ALA A 39 -14.63 -12.41 -1.76
C ALA A 39 -13.70 -12.14 -0.56
N SER A 40 -13.80 -10.96 0.04
CA SER A 40 -13.09 -10.58 1.28
C SER A 40 -13.42 -11.51 2.44
N ALA A 41 -14.71 -11.82 2.62
CA ALA A 41 -15.18 -12.72 3.69
C ALA A 41 -14.53 -14.11 3.59
N ARG A 42 -14.51 -14.68 2.37
CA ARG A 42 -13.87 -15.97 2.11
C ARG A 42 -12.37 -15.93 2.42
N ILE A 43 -11.68 -14.90 1.93
CA ILE A 43 -10.23 -14.75 2.11
C ILE A 43 -9.88 -14.56 3.58
N ALA A 44 -10.65 -13.77 4.33
CA ALA A 44 -10.45 -13.58 5.77
C ALA A 44 -10.52 -14.91 6.54
N GLU A 45 -11.51 -15.75 6.25
CA GLU A 45 -11.63 -17.08 6.85
C GLU A 45 -10.51 -18.04 6.43
N GLU A 46 -10.03 -17.94 5.19
CA GLU A 46 -8.89 -18.74 4.71
C GLU A 46 -7.57 -18.41 5.40
N VAL A 47 -7.31 -17.12 5.71
CA VAL A 47 -6.04 -16.70 6.35
C VAL A 47 -6.05 -16.85 7.87
N TYR A 48 -7.23 -16.83 8.49
CA TYR A 48 -7.40 -16.91 9.95
C TYR A 48 -6.64 -18.06 10.64
N PRO A 49 -6.78 -19.34 10.21
CA PRO A 49 -6.16 -20.45 10.95
C PRO A 49 -4.63 -20.38 10.92
N ARG A 50 -4.03 -19.93 9.80
CA ARG A 50 -2.58 -19.79 9.69
C ARG A 50 -2.07 -18.70 10.64
N ILE A 51 -2.61 -17.48 10.53
CA ILE A 51 -2.13 -16.33 11.32
C ILE A 51 -2.31 -16.57 12.82
N THR A 52 -3.47 -17.09 13.24
CA THR A 52 -3.70 -17.37 14.67
C THR A 52 -2.83 -18.50 15.22
N SER A 53 -2.48 -19.48 14.39
CA SER A 53 -1.53 -20.53 14.73
C SER A 53 -0.11 -19.97 14.87
N ASP A 54 0.37 -19.23 13.87
CA ASP A 54 1.73 -18.68 13.83
C ASP A 54 1.99 -17.70 14.98
N LEU A 55 0.98 -16.91 15.36
CA LEU A 55 1.04 -15.98 16.49
C LEU A 55 0.66 -16.60 17.85
N GLY A 56 0.16 -17.84 17.87
CA GLY A 56 -0.23 -18.55 19.09
C GLY A 56 -1.39 -17.88 19.85
N TYR A 57 -2.31 -17.23 19.13
CA TYR A 57 -3.42 -16.51 19.73
C TYR A 57 -4.65 -16.41 18.80
N GLN A 58 -5.83 -16.63 19.38
CA GLN A 58 -7.12 -16.47 18.71
C GLN A 58 -7.90 -15.33 19.37
N PRO A 59 -8.29 -14.28 18.62
CA PRO A 59 -9.13 -13.21 19.15
C PRO A 59 -10.45 -13.76 19.70
N SER A 60 -10.91 -13.22 20.84
CA SER A 60 -12.15 -13.69 21.49
C SER A 60 -13.42 -13.12 20.87
N GLN A 61 -13.30 -12.04 20.09
CA GLN A 61 -14.39 -11.37 19.39
C GLN A 61 -14.20 -11.46 17.87
N LYS A 62 -15.31 -11.35 17.13
CA LYS A 62 -15.26 -11.26 15.67
C LYS A 62 -14.60 -9.95 15.26
N THR A 63 -13.65 -10.03 14.34
CA THR A 63 -12.92 -8.87 13.83
C THR A 63 -13.76 -8.14 12.77
N PRO A 64 -14.09 -6.85 12.96
CA PRO A 64 -14.77 -6.07 11.93
C PRO A 64 -13.82 -5.73 10.77
N ILE A 65 -14.26 -5.97 9.54
CA ILE A 65 -13.61 -5.51 8.31
C ILE A 65 -14.55 -4.54 7.60
N ILE A 66 -14.10 -3.33 7.32
CA ILE A 66 -14.87 -2.29 6.65
C ILE A 66 -14.33 -2.12 5.23
N ILE A 67 -15.20 -2.25 4.23
CA ILE A 67 -14.87 -2.01 2.82
C ILE A 67 -15.31 -0.59 2.45
N GLU A 68 -14.35 0.23 2.02
CA GLU A 68 -14.56 1.59 1.54
C GLU A 68 -14.18 1.69 0.05
N ASN A 69 -15.12 2.05 -0.82
CA ASN A 69 -14.87 2.22 -2.27
C ASN A 69 -15.38 3.56 -2.84
N TYR A 70 -15.62 4.53 -1.96
CA TYR A 70 -16.02 5.88 -2.37
C TYR A 70 -14.83 6.82 -2.63
N ASN A 71 -13.62 6.47 -2.19
CA ASN A 71 -12.39 7.23 -2.46
C ASN A 71 -11.53 6.54 -3.53
N ASP A 72 -10.81 7.34 -4.32
CA ASP A 72 -9.76 6.89 -5.24
C ASP A 72 -8.42 6.69 -4.51
N THR A 73 -8.47 5.98 -3.37
CA THR A 73 -7.33 5.56 -2.58
C THR A 73 -7.31 4.03 -2.50
N THR A 74 -6.15 3.42 -2.67
CA THR A 74 -5.94 1.97 -2.55
C THR A 74 -5.12 1.66 -1.30
N GLY A 75 -5.50 0.61 -0.56
CA GLY A 75 -4.76 0.15 0.61
C GLY A 75 -5.64 -0.46 1.69
N GLY A 76 -5.09 -0.54 2.89
CA GLY A 76 -5.82 -0.87 4.10
C GLY A 76 -5.11 -0.29 5.32
N TYR A 77 -5.82 -0.23 6.43
CA TYR A 77 -5.23 0.07 7.73
C TYR A 77 -6.05 -0.54 8.87
N THR A 78 -5.38 -0.87 9.96
CA THR A 78 -6.00 -1.35 11.19
C THR A 78 -6.09 -0.22 12.21
N SER A 79 -7.27 0.02 12.77
CA SER A 79 -7.40 0.85 13.96
C SER A 79 -7.14 0.00 15.19
N THR A 80 -5.93 0.11 15.74
CA THR A 80 -5.48 -0.65 16.92
C THR A 80 -6.31 -0.40 18.17
N LEU A 81 -7.00 0.75 18.28
CA LEU A 81 -7.91 1.06 19.39
C LEU A 81 -9.25 0.31 19.31
N THR A 82 -9.75 0.10 18.10
CA THR A 82 -11.08 -0.49 17.86
C THR A 82 -11.04 -1.91 17.32
N GLY A 83 -9.84 -2.43 17.00
CA GLY A 83 -9.65 -3.78 16.45
C GLY A 83 -10.29 -3.98 15.08
N LYS A 84 -10.59 -2.89 14.36
CA LYS A 84 -11.22 -2.95 13.03
C LYS A 84 -10.18 -2.79 11.93
N ILE A 85 -10.38 -3.54 10.85
CA ILE A 85 -9.63 -3.44 9.61
C ILE A 85 -10.45 -2.59 8.65
N VAL A 86 -9.81 -1.63 7.98
CA VAL A 86 -10.42 -0.84 6.91
C VAL A 86 -9.69 -1.17 5.61
N ILE A 87 -10.43 -1.52 4.57
CA ILE A 87 -9.94 -1.84 3.23
C ILE A 87 -10.44 -0.76 2.28
N GLN A 88 -9.50 -0.05 1.65
CA GLN A 88 -9.77 0.95 0.63
C GLN A 88 -9.70 0.26 -0.74
N ALA A 89 -10.86 -0.11 -1.26
CA ALA A 89 -11.05 -1.07 -2.33
C ALA A 89 -10.94 -0.48 -3.75
N GLN A 90 -9.87 0.28 -4.02
CA GLN A 90 -9.60 0.77 -5.38
C GLN A 90 -8.88 -0.29 -6.23
N SER A 91 -9.35 -0.49 -7.47
CA SER A 91 -8.63 -1.22 -8.51
C SER A 91 -7.35 -0.47 -8.90
N ASP A 92 -6.18 -0.95 -8.47
CA ASP A 92 -4.88 -0.46 -8.94
C ASP A 92 -4.40 -1.27 -10.16
N PRO A 93 -4.32 -0.69 -11.36
CA PRO A 93 -3.84 -1.40 -12.55
C PRO A 93 -2.34 -1.73 -12.50
N THR A 94 -1.55 -1.02 -11.68
CA THR A 94 -0.11 -1.24 -11.50
C THR A 94 0.20 -2.33 -10.47
N ARG A 95 -0.64 -2.47 -9.44
CA ARG A 95 -0.61 -3.57 -8.48
C ARG A 95 -1.66 -4.60 -8.87
N GLY A 96 -1.27 -5.57 -9.68
CA GLY A 96 -2.22 -6.53 -10.22
C GLY A 96 -3.04 -7.21 -9.13
N SER A 97 -4.34 -6.94 -9.13
CA SER A 97 -5.31 -7.53 -8.21
C SER A 97 -5.45 -9.05 -8.40
N GLY A 98 -5.07 -9.59 -9.56
CA GLY A 98 -5.23 -11.01 -9.89
C GLY A 98 -6.65 -11.48 -9.55
N SER A 99 -6.86 -12.78 -9.34
CA SER A 99 -8.14 -13.26 -8.81
C SER A 99 -8.25 -13.06 -7.28
N LEU A 100 -7.76 -11.93 -6.74
CA LEU A 100 -7.73 -11.51 -5.33
C LEU A 100 -6.41 -11.77 -4.56
N SER A 101 -5.24 -11.60 -5.18
CA SER A 101 -3.95 -11.69 -4.45
C SER A 101 -3.73 -10.50 -3.52
N TRP A 102 -3.88 -9.27 -4.03
CA TRP A 102 -3.67 -8.04 -3.25
C TRP A 102 -4.56 -7.98 -2.00
N ILE A 103 -5.84 -8.35 -2.11
CA ILE A 103 -6.73 -8.28 -0.95
C ILE A 103 -6.40 -9.34 0.11
N ARG A 104 -5.89 -10.51 -0.31
CA ARG A 104 -5.34 -11.50 0.62
C ARG A 104 -4.17 -10.90 1.38
N GLU A 105 -3.27 -10.21 0.68
CA GLU A 105 -2.11 -9.56 1.29
C GLU A 105 -2.54 -8.50 2.31
N VAL A 106 -3.47 -7.62 1.94
CA VAL A 106 -4.00 -6.59 2.86
C VAL A 106 -4.72 -7.22 4.05
N ILE A 107 -5.64 -8.16 3.82
CA ILE A 107 -6.38 -8.79 4.93
C ILE A 107 -5.43 -9.52 5.87
N ALA A 108 -4.47 -10.27 5.34
CA ALA A 108 -3.50 -10.99 6.16
C ALA A 108 -2.57 -10.03 6.94
N HIS A 109 -2.08 -8.96 6.29
CA HIS A 109 -1.26 -7.94 6.94
C HIS A 109 -2.01 -7.26 8.10
N GLU A 110 -3.20 -6.73 7.81
CA GLU A 110 -4.00 -6.01 8.78
C GLU A 110 -4.52 -6.92 9.90
N PHE A 111 -4.92 -8.16 9.58
CA PHE A 111 -5.33 -9.12 10.60
C PHE A 111 -4.17 -9.53 11.50
N THR A 112 -2.93 -9.58 11.00
CA THR A 112 -1.74 -9.85 11.81
C THR A 112 -1.54 -8.77 12.87
N HIS A 113 -1.79 -7.49 12.55
CA HIS A 113 -1.82 -6.42 13.54
C HIS A 113 -2.89 -6.67 14.61
N VAL A 114 -4.12 -7.01 14.20
CA VAL A 114 -5.22 -7.32 15.13
C VAL A 114 -4.83 -8.44 16.10
N VAL A 115 -4.31 -9.57 15.60
CA VAL A 115 -3.92 -10.71 16.45
C VAL A 115 -2.74 -10.36 17.35
N THR A 116 -1.72 -9.66 16.83
CA THR A 116 -0.53 -9.24 17.59
C THR A 116 -0.93 -8.37 18.79
N PHE A 117 -1.76 -7.35 18.56
CA PHE A 117 -2.21 -6.48 19.63
C PHE A 117 -3.19 -7.19 20.55
N ALA A 118 -4.15 -7.95 20.04
CA ALA A 118 -5.10 -8.68 20.88
C ALA A 118 -4.40 -9.68 21.82
N ALA A 119 -3.33 -10.34 21.34
CA ALA A 119 -2.51 -11.25 22.15
C ALA A 119 -1.87 -10.56 23.37
N ILE A 120 -1.61 -9.26 23.30
CA ILE A 120 -1.02 -8.46 24.39
C ILE A 120 -2.11 -7.71 25.19
N GLN A 121 -3.18 -7.28 24.52
CA GLN A 121 -4.18 -6.33 25.00
C GLN A 121 -5.45 -6.94 25.63
N GLU A 122 -5.81 -8.20 25.35
CA GLU A 122 -6.98 -8.87 25.96
C GLU A 122 -6.75 -9.26 27.43
N SER A 123 -6.10 -8.38 28.19
CA SER A 123 -6.16 -8.35 29.64
C SER A 123 -7.33 -7.45 30.06
N VAL A 124 -8.04 -7.85 31.13
CA VAL A 124 -9.16 -7.10 31.75
C VAL A 124 -8.80 -5.68 32.25
N PHE A 125 -7.55 -5.25 32.12
CA PHE A 125 -7.05 -3.97 32.64
C PHE A 125 -6.73 -2.95 31.53
N PRO A 126 -7.38 -1.75 31.53
CA PRO A 126 -7.18 -0.70 30.53
C PRO A 126 -5.73 -0.22 30.37
N LEU A 127 -4.93 -0.27 31.43
CA LEU A 127 -3.52 0.15 31.40
C LEU A 127 -2.68 -0.73 30.46
N ARG A 128 -2.95 -2.04 30.38
CA ARG A 128 -2.21 -2.95 29.50
C ARG A 128 -2.48 -2.67 28.02
N ARG A 129 -3.68 -2.18 27.69
CA ARG A 129 -4.03 -1.74 26.32
C ARG A 129 -3.22 -0.53 25.87
N LEU A 130 -3.03 0.45 26.76
CA LEU A 130 -2.23 1.65 26.50
C LEU A 130 -0.73 1.34 26.33
N MET A 131 -0.24 0.30 27.02
CA MET A 131 1.18 -0.05 27.05
C MET A 131 1.67 -0.89 25.86
N ALA A 132 0.80 -1.64 25.17
CA ALA A 132 1.22 -2.54 24.08
C ALA A 132 1.96 -1.83 22.93
N ASN A 133 1.53 -0.61 22.58
CA ASN A 133 2.16 0.21 21.54
C ASN A 133 3.54 0.77 21.95
N LEU A 134 3.89 0.73 23.24
CA LEU A 134 5.17 1.21 23.77
C LEU A 134 6.18 0.08 23.98
N VAL A 135 5.75 -1.18 23.87
CA VAL A 135 6.54 -2.35 24.25
C VAL A 135 7.16 -3.04 23.03
N LEU A 136 6.40 -3.20 21.95
CA LEU A 136 6.90 -3.84 20.74
C LEU A 136 7.65 -2.84 19.85
N PRO A 137 8.85 -3.16 19.35
CA PRO A 137 9.54 -2.30 18.41
C PRO A 137 8.84 -2.34 17.04
N MET A 138 8.96 -1.23 16.32
CA MET A 138 8.24 -1.01 15.06
C MET A 138 8.61 -2.02 13.98
N TRP A 139 9.89 -2.37 13.87
CA TRP A 139 10.36 -3.41 12.94
C TRP A 139 9.71 -4.77 13.21
N PHE A 140 9.37 -5.07 14.47
CA PHE A 140 8.74 -6.34 14.81
C PHE A 140 7.27 -6.35 14.40
N ILE A 141 6.53 -5.29 14.74
CA ILE A 141 5.11 -5.13 14.39
C ILE A 141 4.94 -5.19 12.87
N GLU A 142 5.63 -4.32 12.15
CA GLU A 142 5.46 -4.20 10.70
C GLU A 142 6.14 -5.34 9.94
N GLY A 143 7.30 -5.80 10.39
CA GLY A 143 7.99 -6.93 9.78
C GLY A 143 7.15 -8.21 9.85
N LEU A 144 6.46 -8.46 10.98
CA LEU A 144 5.61 -9.63 11.16
C LEU A 144 4.37 -9.54 10.26
N ALA A 145 3.71 -8.39 10.22
CA ALA A 145 2.57 -8.18 9.34
C ALA A 145 2.95 -8.29 7.85
N GLN A 146 4.13 -7.83 7.45
CA GLN A 146 4.66 -8.02 6.10
C GLN A 146 4.97 -9.49 5.79
N TYR A 147 5.49 -10.24 6.77
CA TYR A 147 5.79 -11.67 6.63
C TYR A 147 4.53 -12.52 6.45
N GLU A 148 3.49 -12.26 7.26
CA GLU A 148 2.23 -13.00 7.21
C GLU A 148 1.36 -12.59 6.02
N GLY A 149 1.37 -11.30 5.70
CA GLY A 149 0.64 -10.70 4.59
C GLY A 149 1.08 -11.24 3.23
N GLU A 150 2.37 -11.47 3.03
CA GLU A 150 2.91 -11.78 1.71
C GLU A 150 3.78 -13.04 1.71
N GLU A 151 3.48 -13.95 0.77
CA GLU A 151 4.51 -14.85 0.27
C GLU A 151 5.65 -14.01 -0.29
N LEU A 152 6.88 -14.41 0.01
CA LEU A 152 8.03 -13.56 -0.28
C LEU A 152 8.08 -13.14 -1.76
N HIS A 153 8.08 -11.82 -1.99
CA HIS A 153 8.14 -11.24 -3.33
C HIS A 153 9.60 -10.92 -3.73
N SER A 154 9.98 -11.22 -4.96
CA SER A 154 11.33 -10.97 -5.51
C SER A 154 11.76 -9.51 -5.42
N LEU A 155 10.81 -8.58 -5.60
CA LEU A 155 11.01 -7.13 -5.44
C LEU A 155 11.60 -6.75 -4.07
N LYS A 156 11.04 -7.24 -2.95
CA LYS A 156 11.54 -6.91 -1.60
C LYS A 156 12.97 -7.41 -1.41
N ARG A 157 13.25 -8.65 -1.87
CA ARG A 157 14.62 -9.21 -1.85
C ARG A 157 15.59 -8.40 -2.71
N MET A 158 15.17 -7.96 -3.88
CA MET A 158 16.01 -7.16 -4.79
C MET A 158 16.37 -5.82 -4.13
N VAL A 159 15.39 -5.15 -3.53
CA VAL A 159 15.59 -3.87 -2.84
C VAL A 159 16.51 -4.01 -1.64
N VAL A 160 16.22 -4.93 -0.72
CA VAL A 160 17.06 -5.16 0.47
C VAL A 160 18.46 -5.61 0.06
N GLY A 161 18.58 -6.38 -1.03
CA GLY A 161 19.87 -6.78 -1.58
C GLY A 161 20.66 -5.60 -2.18
N ASP A 162 20.00 -4.69 -2.90
CA ASP A 162 20.63 -3.48 -3.42
C ASP A 162 21.13 -2.56 -2.30
N GLU A 163 20.30 -2.36 -1.26
CA GLU A 163 20.69 -1.59 -0.08
C GLU A 163 21.86 -2.24 0.69
N ALA A 164 21.89 -3.58 0.76
CA ALA A 164 23.03 -4.31 1.31
C ALA A 164 24.31 -4.08 0.48
N ARG A 165 24.24 -4.17 -0.86
CA ARG A 165 25.41 -3.93 -1.74
C ARG A 165 25.92 -2.51 -1.65
N GLN A 166 25.02 -1.53 -1.56
CA GLN A 166 25.35 -0.11 -1.42
C GLN A 166 25.73 0.29 0.01
N THR A 167 25.70 -0.64 0.97
CA THR A 167 25.98 -0.40 2.39
C THR A 167 25.01 0.57 3.07
N THR A 168 23.77 0.69 2.55
CA THR A 168 22.70 1.59 3.02
C THR A 168 21.65 0.90 3.89
N ILE A 169 21.99 -0.23 4.52
CA ILE A 169 21.14 -0.90 5.53
C ILE A 169 20.91 0.03 6.72
N MET A 170 19.65 0.11 7.17
CA MET A 170 19.22 0.97 8.28
C MET A 170 19.90 0.59 9.59
N SER A 171 20.15 1.58 10.44
CA SER A 171 20.57 1.31 11.82
C SER A 171 19.43 0.69 12.65
N GLU A 172 19.74 0.10 13.81
CA GLU A 172 18.71 -0.42 14.73
C GLU A 172 17.73 0.67 15.15
N ALA A 173 18.23 1.88 15.42
CA ALA A 173 17.41 3.04 15.77
C ALA A 173 16.51 3.47 14.62
N ASP A 174 17.02 3.44 13.39
CA ASP A 174 16.22 3.76 12.19
C ASP A 174 15.11 2.73 11.98
N LEU A 175 15.38 1.43 12.14
CA LEU A 175 14.37 0.37 12.09
C LEU A 175 13.35 0.45 13.24
N ALA A 176 13.70 1.06 14.36
CA ALA A 176 12.77 1.35 15.44
C ALA A 176 11.89 2.60 15.17
N ALA A 177 12.28 3.47 14.23
CA ALA A 177 11.68 4.78 14.02
C ALA A 177 11.22 5.07 12.57
N PHE A 178 11.36 4.13 11.63
CA PHE A 178 11.18 4.38 10.19
C PHE A 178 9.78 4.90 9.80
N TYR A 179 8.76 4.71 10.63
CA TYR A 179 7.42 5.26 10.39
C TYR A 179 7.41 6.79 10.43
N PHE A 180 8.35 7.42 11.14
CA PHE A 180 8.54 8.87 11.13
C PHE A 180 9.36 9.36 9.94
N PHE A 181 9.99 8.45 9.20
CA PHE A 181 10.76 8.84 8.03
C PHE A 181 9.81 9.22 6.90
N GLU A 182 10.25 10.16 6.10
CA GLU A 182 9.62 10.49 4.84
C GLU A 182 10.33 9.77 3.68
N GLY A 183 9.74 9.87 2.51
CA GLY A 183 10.07 9.24 1.26
C GLY A 183 10.26 7.74 1.34
N TRP A 184 11.35 7.35 0.70
CA TRP A 184 11.82 5.99 0.63
C TRP A 184 12.20 5.38 1.97
N GLY A 185 12.64 6.20 2.95
CA GLY A 185 13.05 5.71 4.26
C GLY A 185 11.98 4.85 4.90
N ARG A 186 10.72 5.29 4.84
CA ARG A 186 9.61 4.50 5.39
C ARG A 186 9.40 3.16 4.67
N THR A 187 9.42 3.15 3.34
CA THR A 187 9.24 1.92 2.54
C THR A 187 10.38 0.93 2.75
N SER A 188 11.61 1.42 2.77
CA SER A 188 12.80 0.61 3.07
C SER A 188 12.71 -0.02 4.46
N GLY A 189 12.23 0.74 5.45
CA GLY A 189 11.97 0.23 6.80
C GLY A 189 11.04 -0.98 6.83
N TYR A 190 9.92 -0.95 6.08
CA TYR A 190 9.03 -2.12 5.95
C TYR A 190 9.75 -3.35 5.36
N TYR A 191 10.54 -3.17 4.30
CA TYR A 191 11.18 -4.29 3.60
C TYR A 191 12.34 -4.88 4.39
N GLN A 192 13.14 -4.03 5.03
CA GLN A 192 14.23 -4.48 5.91
C GLN A 192 13.67 -5.15 7.18
N SER A 193 12.55 -4.68 7.72
CA SER A 193 11.84 -5.33 8.84
C SER A 193 11.31 -6.72 8.48
N ASP A 194 10.69 -6.88 7.31
CA ASP A 194 10.30 -8.21 6.77
C ASP A 194 11.51 -9.14 6.64
N SER A 195 12.61 -8.63 6.08
CA SER A 195 13.87 -9.38 5.97
C SER A 195 14.40 -9.84 7.35
N PHE A 196 14.29 -8.97 8.36
CA PHE A 196 14.74 -9.28 9.71
C PHE A 196 13.88 -10.35 10.38
N ILE A 197 12.56 -10.25 10.29
CA ILE A 197 11.65 -11.29 10.79
C ILE A 197 11.90 -12.63 10.09
N ARG A 198 12.10 -12.62 8.78
CA ARG A 198 12.45 -13.84 8.02
C ARG A 198 13.75 -14.47 8.48
N TYR A 199 14.76 -13.67 8.80
CA TYR A 199 16.00 -14.17 9.38
C TYR A 199 15.76 -14.88 10.71
N ILE A 200 14.94 -14.31 11.60
CA ILE A 200 14.60 -14.92 12.88
C ILE A 200 13.91 -16.27 12.65
N PHE A 201 12.93 -16.33 11.75
CA PHE A 201 12.17 -17.57 11.48
C PHE A 201 13.07 -18.65 10.86
N GLN A 202 13.92 -18.27 9.91
CA GLN A 202 14.83 -19.20 9.23
C GLN A 202 15.91 -19.74 10.16
N THR A 203 16.35 -18.94 11.14
CA THR A 203 17.45 -19.29 12.03
C THR A 203 16.97 -20.02 13.29
N TYR A 204 15.83 -19.60 13.85
CA TYR A 204 15.37 -20.05 15.17
C TYR A 204 14.06 -20.83 15.14
N GLY A 205 13.31 -20.78 14.03
CA GLY A 205 12.01 -21.43 13.88
C GLY A 205 10.83 -20.46 14.03
N PRO A 206 9.71 -20.72 13.32
CA PRO A 206 8.50 -19.87 13.38
C PRO A 206 7.81 -19.90 14.75
N ASP A 207 7.99 -20.96 15.54
CA ASP A 207 7.42 -21.12 16.89
C ASP A 207 7.86 -20.01 17.87
N LYS A 208 8.97 -19.34 17.57
CA LYS A 208 9.51 -18.27 18.42
C LYS A 208 8.60 -17.06 18.52
N ILE A 209 7.82 -16.73 17.48
CA ILE A 209 6.88 -15.59 17.55
C ILE A 209 5.76 -15.87 18.54
N ALA A 210 5.09 -17.01 18.39
CA ALA A 210 4.09 -17.45 19.36
C ALA A 210 4.66 -17.49 20.78
N GLY A 211 5.91 -17.94 20.94
CA GLY A 211 6.63 -17.92 22.21
C GLY A 211 6.82 -16.51 22.79
N ILE A 212 7.28 -15.55 21.99
CA ILE A 212 7.50 -14.14 22.39
C ILE A 212 6.17 -13.52 22.84
N LEU A 213 5.12 -13.64 22.03
CA LEU A 213 3.80 -13.08 22.34
C LEU A 213 3.19 -13.75 23.59
N THR A 214 3.35 -15.07 23.73
CA THR A 214 2.88 -15.81 24.91
C THR A 214 3.60 -15.37 26.17
N HIS A 215 4.92 -15.17 26.11
CA HIS A 215 5.71 -14.67 27.23
C HIS A 215 5.25 -13.26 27.63
N LEU A 216 5.11 -12.34 26.68
CA LEU A 216 4.61 -10.98 26.96
C LEU A 216 3.20 -10.98 27.57
N ARG A 217 2.33 -11.91 27.14
CA ARG A 217 0.98 -12.08 27.69
C ARG A 217 0.97 -12.68 29.09
N SER A 218 1.90 -13.58 29.42
CA SER A 218 1.93 -14.26 30.72
C SER A 218 2.52 -13.42 31.85
N GLN A 219 3.23 -12.33 31.55
CA GLN A 219 3.81 -11.47 32.58
C GLN A 219 2.75 -10.79 33.45
N PRO A 220 2.96 -10.71 34.79
CA PRO A 220 2.04 -10.06 35.70
C PRO A 220 2.08 -8.53 35.54
N ILE A 221 0.96 -7.86 35.81
CA ILE A 221 0.84 -6.39 35.69
C ILE A 221 1.56 -5.66 36.83
N TYR A 222 1.73 -6.34 37.97
CA TYR A 222 2.42 -5.81 39.15
C TYR A 222 3.54 -6.75 39.57
N ARG A 223 4.65 -6.17 40.02
CA ARG A 223 5.71 -6.88 40.72
C ARG A 223 5.67 -6.48 42.19
N LEU A 224 5.65 -7.46 43.09
CA LEU A 224 5.80 -7.23 44.52
C LEU A 224 7.26 -6.93 44.81
N VAL A 225 7.53 -5.73 45.34
CA VAL A 225 8.86 -5.32 45.79
C VAL A 225 8.85 -5.28 47.31
N GLY A 226 9.73 -6.09 47.92
CA GLY A 226 9.97 -6.09 49.35
C GLY A 226 11.09 -5.13 49.72
N GLN A 227 10.84 -4.24 50.66
CA GLN A 227 11.87 -3.47 51.35
C GLN A 227 11.99 -3.99 52.78
N ILE A 228 13.22 -4.32 53.19
CA ILE A 228 13.51 -4.71 54.57
C ILE A 228 14.25 -3.54 55.21
N SER A 229 13.68 -3.00 56.27
CA SER A 229 14.33 -1.98 57.08
C SER A 229 15.44 -2.62 57.90
N LEU A 230 16.70 -2.30 57.59
CA LEU A 230 17.87 -2.85 58.30
C LEU A 230 17.98 -2.38 59.76
N THR A 231 17.23 -1.34 60.15
CA THR A 231 17.24 -0.78 61.52
C THR A 231 16.09 -1.27 62.39
N THR A 232 14.95 -1.63 61.79
CA THR A 232 13.74 -2.07 62.53
C THR A 232 13.38 -3.53 62.28
N GLY A 233 13.96 -4.18 61.27
CA GLY A 233 13.64 -5.54 60.87
C GLY A 233 12.28 -5.70 60.16
N GLU A 234 11.54 -4.60 59.97
CA GLU A 234 10.23 -4.63 59.32
C GLU A 234 10.35 -4.86 57.81
N MET A 235 9.46 -5.69 57.28
CA MET A 235 9.33 -6.00 55.85
C MET A 235 8.08 -5.33 55.30
N ALA A 236 8.24 -4.43 54.34
CA ALA A 236 7.16 -3.81 53.60
C ALA A 236 7.10 -4.42 52.19
N LEU A 237 5.92 -4.88 51.78
CA LEU A 237 5.66 -5.36 50.43
C LEU A 237 4.79 -4.34 49.70
N SER A 238 5.34 -3.76 48.63
CA SER A 238 4.65 -2.76 47.81
C SER A 238 4.44 -3.29 46.39
N PRO A 239 3.20 -3.34 45.87
CA PRO A 239 2.96 -3.65 44.48
C PRO A 239 3.39 -2.46 43.61
N LEU A 240 4.35 -2.68 42.71
CA LEU A 240 4.75 -1.69 41.71
C LEU A 240 4.30 -2.14 40.31
N PRO A 241 3.90 -1.20 39.41
CA PRO A 241 3.63 -1.53 38.03
C PRO A 241 4.83 -2.24 37.39
N HIS A 242 4.58 -3.36 36.73
CA HIS A 242 5.58 -4.08 35.96
C HIS A 242 5.45 -3.70 34.49
N PHE A 243 6.53 -3.12 33.95
CA PHE A 243 6.61 -2.76 32.54
C PHE A 243 7.06 -3.98 31.73
N LEU A 244 6.31 -4.33 30.69
CA LEU A 244 6.69 -5.40 29.78
C LEU A 244 7.99 -5.03 29.06
N SER A 245 8.91 -5.98 28.95
CA SER A 245 10.16 -5.82 28.21
C SER A 245 10.19 -6.78 27.04
N PHE A 246 10.28 -6.23 25.83
CA PHE A 246 10.42 -7.03 24.63
C PHE A 246 11.76 -7.77 24.58
N ASP A 247 12.84 -7.14 25.03
CA ASP A 247 14.16 -7.79 25.11
C ASP A 247 14.20 -8.94 26.12
N GLU A 248 13.46 -8.84 27.23
CA GLU A 248 13.34 -9.95 28.17
C GLU A 248 12.61 -11.14 27.55
N ALA A 249 11.55 -10.87 26.77
CA ALA A 249 10.83 -11.90 26.02
C ALA A 249 11.75 -12.55 24.96
N LEU A 250 12.50 -11.76 24.20
CA LEU A 250 13.47 -12.27 23.23
C LEU A 250 14.57 -13.11 23.91
N LYS A 251 15.14 -12.64 25.03
CA LYS A 251 16.15 -13.41 25.78
C LYS A 251 15.59 -14.72 26.29
N THR A 252 14.35 -14.75 26.76
CA THR A 252 13.74 -15.96 27.28
C THR A 252 13.43 -16.98 26.18
N VAL A 253 12.96 -16.50 25.02
CA VAL A 253 12.43 -17.38 23.96
C VAL A 253 13.48 -17.73 22.90
N VAL A 254 14.31 -16.76 22.53
CA VAL A 254 15.34 -16.85 21.46
C VAL A 254 16.74 -16.95 22.05
N GLY A 255 16.95 -16.51 23.30
CA GLY A 255 18.26 -16.51 23.96
C GLY A 255 19.10 -15.26 23.72
N LYS A 256 18.55 -14.23 23.05
CA LYS A 256 19.26 -13.01 22.61
C LYS A 256 18.35 -11.78 22.74
N ASP A 257 18.93 -10.58 22.90
CA ASP A 257 18.19 -9.31 22.79
C ASP A 257 18.07 -8.85 21.33
N SER A 258 17.28 -7.79 21.10
CA SER A 258 17.08 -7.16 19.80
C SER A 258 18.39 -6.72 19.17
N SER A 259 19.28 -6.10 19.93
CA SER A 259 20.55 -5.56 19.41
C SER A 259 21.47 -6.66 18.90
N THR A 260 21.57 -7.79 19.64
CA THR A 260 22.35 -8.94 19.18
C THR A 260 21.74 -9.52 17.90
N LEU A 261 20.42 -9.72 17.86
CA LEU A 261 19.74 -10.24 16.67
C LEU A 261 19.88 -9.31 15.45
N TYR A 262 19.82 -8.00 15.66
CA TYR A 262 19.99 -7.00 14.61
C TYR A 262 21.40 -7.09 13.99
N ILE A 263 22.45 -7.18 14.82
CA ILE A 263 23.83 -7.32 14.33
C ILE A 263 23.98 -8.59 13.50
N GLU A 264 23.40 -9.69 13.96
CA GLU A 264 23.47 -10.98 13.25
C GLU A 264 22.71 -10.94 11.93
N TRP A 265 21.50 -10.39 11.90
CA TRP A 265 20.73 -10.19 10.67
C TRP A 265 21.48 -9.28 9.69
N ARG A 266 22.04 -8.17 10.16
CA ARG A 266 22.81 -7.25 9.32
C ARG A 266 24.01 -7.95 8.68
N ASN A 267 24.76 -8.72 9.46
CA ASN A 267 25.88 -9.50 8.92
C ASN A 267 25.38 -10.58 7.94
N TRP A 268 24.26 -11.24 8.25
CA TRP A 268 23.65 -12.24 7.39
C TRP A 268 23.25 -11.67 6.03
N ILE A 269 22.58 -10.51 6.00
CA ILE A 269 22.13 -9.88 4.76
C ILE A 269 23.30 -9.33 3.95
N MET A 270 24.27 -8.69 4.60
CA MET A 270 25.48 -8.19 3.94
C MET A 270 26.30 -9.32 3.32
N ASN A 271 26.49 -10.43 4.04
CA ASN A 271 27.21 -11.61 3.52
C ASN A 271 26.46 -12.31 2.39
N LYS A 272 25.13 -12.28 2.42
CA LYS A 272 24.30 -12.87 1.38
C LYS A 272 24.46 -12.17 0.03
N TYR A 273 24.54 -10.83 0.04
CA TYR A 273 24.59 -10.02 -1.19
C TYR A 273 25.98 -9.52 -1.58
N SER A 274 27.01 -9.72 -0.74
CA SER A 274 28.40 -9.34 -1.05
C SER A 274 29.08 -10.17 -2.14
N LYS A 275 28.46 -11.29 -2.57
CA LYS A 275 29.04 -12.25 -3.53
C LYS A 275 28.53 -12.10 -4.97
N GLU A 276 27.59 -11.20 -5.22
CA GLU A 276 27.08 -10.94 -6.57
C GLU A 276 27.92 -9.82 -7.19
N LYS A 277 28.51 -10.12 -8.36
CA LYS A 277 29.47 -9.24 -9.06
C LYS A 277 28.84 -7.89 -9.37
N GLU A 278 29.65 -6.83 -9.30
CA GLU A 278 29.35 -5.58 -10.00
C GLU A 278 29.07 -5.87 -11.48
N ASP A 279 28.02 -5.28 -12.03
CA ASP A 279 27.71 -5.39 -13.45
C ASP A 279 28.89 -4.84 -14.25
N ILE A 280 29.59 -5.74 -14.95
CA ILE A 280 30.62 -5.34 -15.91
C ILE A 280 29.85 -4.75 -17.10
N PRO A 281 30.07 -3.48 -17.47
CA PRO A 281 29.39 -2.87 -18.59
C PRO A 281 29.58 -3.73 -19.84
N ASP A 282 28.48 -4.12 -20.49
CA ASP A 282 28.56 -4.89 -21.72
C ASP A 282 29.24 -4.03 -22.80
N PRO A 283 30.39 -4.46 -23.36
CA PRO A 283 31.13 -3.68 -24.33
C PRO A 283 30.37 -3.46 -25.64
N TRP A 284 29.26 -4.17 -25.87
CA TRP A 284 28.42 -4.06 -27.06
C TRP A 284 27.22 -3.12 -26.87
N LEU A 285 26.96 -2.64 -25.65
CA LEU A 285 25.87 -1.69 -25.39
C LEU A 285 26.38 -0.25 -25.56
N THR A 286 25.58 0.56 -26.26
CA THR A 286 25.82 2.01 -26.30
C THR A 286 25.51 2.59 -24.92
N PRO A 287 26.42 3.37 -24.29
CA PRO A 287 26.18 3.94 -22.98
C PRO A 287 24.92 4.81 -22.99
N GLU A 288 24.01 4.53 -22.07
CA GLU A 288 22.84 5.38 -21.84
C GLU A 288 23.24 6.73 -21.24
N SER A 289 22.45 7.78 -21.54
CA SER A 289 22.62 9.08 -20.89
C SER A 289 21.60 9.23 -19.77
N LEU A 290 22.11 9.35 -18.54
CA LEU A 290 21.28 9.67 -17.38
C LEU A 290 20.74 11.10 -17.50
N LEU A 291 19.42 11.23 -17.66
CA LEU A 291 18.74 12.54 -17.71
C LEU A 291 18.45 13.09 -16.31
N THR A 292 18.12 12.23 -15.35
CA THR A 292 17.92 12.64 -13.95
C THR A 292 18.03 11.46 -12.99
N SER A 293 18.65 11.65 -11.83
CA SER A 293 18.75 10.67 -10.74
C SER A 293 17.90 10.99 -9.52
N GLU A 294 17.22 12.13 -9.52
CA GLU A 294 16.41 12.56 -8.38
C GLU A 294 14.98 11.98 -8.49
N GLY A 295 14.49 11.43 -7.38
CA GLY A 295 13.24 10.66 -7.32
C GLY A 295 13.51 9.16 -7.50
N ARG A 296 12.81 8.31 -6.74
CA ARG A 296 12.97 6.85 -6.76
C ARG A 296 12.15 6.22 -7.87
N LYS A 297 10.97 6.78 -8.16
CA LYS A 297 10.07 6.34 -9.21
C LYS A 297 9.92 7.44 -10.23
N ASN A 298 10.71 7.36 -11.30
CA ASN A 298 10.53 8.14 -12.51
C ASN A 298 9.75 7.29 -13.51
N MET A 299 8.45 7.56 -13.64
CA MET A 299 7.48 6.68 -14.29
C MET A 299 6.86 7.34 -15.52
N HIS A 300 6.47 6.49 -16.48
CA HIS A 300 5.80 6.87 -17.73
C HIS A 300 6.48 8.04 -18.48
N PRO A 301 7.77 7.93 -18.83
CA PRO A 301 8.38 8.90 -19.72
C PRO A 301 7.69 8.84 -21.10
N VAL A 302 7.34 10.00 -21.64
CA VAL A 302 6.72 10.14 -22.95
C VAL A 302 7.45 11.26 -23.70
N PHE A 303 7.89 10.97 -24.93
CA PHE A 303 8.45 12.00 -25.81
C PHE A 303 7.38 13.00 -26.24
N SER A 304 7.76 14.27 -26.39
CA SER A 304 6.98 15.21 -27.19
C SER A 304 6.90 14.70 -28.64
N PRO A 305 5.85 15.07 -29.41
CA PRO A 305 5.76 14.73 -30.83
C PRO A 305 6.96 15.20 -31.66
N SER A 306 7.63 16.28 -31.23
CA SER A 306 8.85 16.82 -31.84
C SER A 306 10.15 16.17 -31.34
N GLU A 307 10.06 15.21 -30.41
CA GLU A 307 11.18 14.46 -29.82
C GLU A 307 12.27 15.32 -29.16
N ASP A 308 11.97 16.58 -28.84
CA ASP A 308 12.88 17.54 -28.20
C ASP A 308 12.71 17.62 -26.68
N LYS A 309 11.63 17.03 -26.15
CA LYS A 309 11.28 17.03 -24.72
C LYS A 309 10.79 15.65 -24.28
N ILE A 310 10.93 15.37 -22.99
CA ILE A 310 10.31 14.21 -22.35
C ILE A 310 9.48 14.69 -21.17
N ALA A 311 8.20 14.34 -21.13
CA ALA A 311 7.40 14.49 -19.93
C ALA A 311 7.43 13.17 -19.15
N PHE A 312 7.50 13.25 -17.83
CA PHE A 312 7.49 12.08 -16.96
C PHE A 312 6.90 12.44 -15.61
N THR A 313 6.49 11.42 -14.87
CA THR A 313 6.03 11.59 -13.50
C THR A 313 7.11 11.15 -12.53
N SER A 314 7.33 11.90 -11.46
CA SER A 314 8.35 11.58 -10.47
C SER A 314 7.82 11.76 -9.06
N ASP A 315 8.13 10.80 -8.19
CA ASP A 315 7.86 10.85 -6.74
C ASP A 315 8.90 11.68 -5.98
N ARG A 316 9.81 12.37 -6.68
CA ARG A 316 10.80 13.27 -6.09
C ARG A 316 10.16 14.20 -5.05
N GLY A 317 10.55 13.96 -3.80
CA GLY A 317 10.08 14.68 -2.61
C GLY A 317 8.83 14.11 -1.92
N TYR A 318 8.39 12.87 -2.22
CA TYR A 318 7.21 12.21 -1.62
C TYR A 318 7.37 10.67 -1.47
N ASP A 319 6.63 10.06 -0.54
CA ASP A 319 6.73 8.63 -0.12
C ASP A 319 5.80 7.69 -0.91
N TYR A 320 4.56 8.14 -1.15
CA TYR A 320 3.44 7.26 -1.51
C TYR A 320 2.72 7.74 -2.75
N GLY A 321 3.15 7.30 -3.94
CA GLY A 321 2.35 7.39 -5.17
C GLY A 321 1.88 8.80 -5.56
N ILE A 322 2.35 9.84 -4.86
CA ILE A 322 2.11 11.24 -5.14
C ILE A 322 3.23 11.63 -6.08
N PHE A 323 2.93 11.59 -7.37
CA PHE A 323 3.86 12.06 -8.36
C PHE A 323 3.65 13.54 -8.63
N ASN A 324 4.70 14.18 -9.12
CA ASN A 324 4.57 15.46 -9.80
C ASN A 324 4.85 15.24 -11.29
N LEU A 325 4.27 16.08 -12.13
CA LEU A 325 4.56 16.10 -13.56
C LEU A 325 5.80 16.95 -13.82
N TYR A 326 6.79 16.37 -14.48
CA TYR A 326 8.02 17.03 -14.91
C TYR A 326 8.14 17.00 -16.42
N LEU A 327 8.86 17.98 -16.96
CA LEU A 327 9.24 18.11 -18.35
C LEU A 327 10.74 18.35 -18.40
N VAL A 328 11.47 17.51 -19.13
CA VAL A 328 12.87 17.73 -19.44
C VAL A 328 13.00 18.20 -20.89
N ASP A 329 13.78 19.25 -21.10
CA ASP A 329 14.22 19.67 -22.44
C ASP A 329 15.52 18.95 -22.79
N LEU A 330 15.55 18.24 -23.91
CA LEU A 330 16.70 17.39 -24.28
C LEU A 330 17.89 18.19 -24.80
N GLY A 331 17.65 19.41 -25.30
CA GLY A 331 18.71 20.30 -25.77
C GLY A 331 19.44 20.97 -24.60
N THR A 332 18.69 21.52 -23.64
CA THR A 332 19.27 22.23 -22.48
C THR A 332 19.54 21.33 -21.28
N LYS A 333 18.94 20.13 -21.23
CA LYS A 333 18.88 19.22 -20.07
C LYS A 333 18.18 19.82 -18.85
N GLU A 334 17.44 20.92 -19.02
CA GLU A 334 16.68 21.54 -17.94
C GLU A 334 15.47 20.67 -17.57
N VAL A 335 15.28 20.40 -16.27
CA VAL A 335 14.12 19.67 -15.74
C VAL A 335 13.21 20.65 -15.00
N LYS A 336 11.96 20.80 -15.47
CA LYS A 336 10.96 21.71 -14.91
C LYS A 336 9.75 20.94 -14.39
N ARG A 337 9.26 21.29 -13.19
CA ARG A 337 7.98 20.79 -12.67
C ARG A 337 6.81 21.59 -13.25
N LEU A 338 5.83 20.89 -13.83
CA LEU A 338 4.63 21.45 -14.43
C LEU A 338 3.42 21.46 -13.48
N ASP A 339 3.20 20.36 -12.75
CA ASP A 339 2.15 20.29 -11.73
C ASP A 339 2.51 19.34 -10.59
N LYS A 340 1.82 19.50 -9.45
CA LYS A 340 1.97 18.66 -8.25
C LYS A 340 0.80 17.71 -8.07
N LYS A 341 1.02 16.57 -7.40
CA LYS A 341 -0.02 15.57 -7.08
C LYS A 341 -0.74 15.05 -8.32
N VAL A 342 0.03 14.64 -9.31
CA VAL A 342 -0.42 14.08 -10.59
C VAL A 342 -0.34 12.56 -10.50
N ASN A 343 -1.30 11.86 -11.09
CA ASN A 343 -1.25 10.41 -11.24
C ASN A 343 -0.30 10.04 -12.39
N SER A 344 0.20 8.81 -12.40
CA SER A 344 1.40 8.45 -13.17
C SER A 344 1.24 8.50 -14.71
N CYS A 345 0.05 8.24 -15.24
CA CYS A 345 -0.19 8.23 -16.70
C CYS A 345 -0.46 9.63 -17.28
N ILE A 346 0.26 9.97 -18.34
CA ILE A 346 0.17 11.25 -19.07
C ILE A 346 0.18 11.02 -20.58
N SER A 347 -0.27 12.02 -21.34
CA SER A 347 -0.21 12.00 -22.81
C SER A 347 -0.05 13.42 -23.36
N PHE A 348 0.84 13.59 -24.34
CA PHE A 348 0.96 14.83 -25.11
C PHE A 348 -0.20 14.96 -26.11
N SER A 349 -0.62 16.20 -26.36
CA SER A 349 -1.41 16.51 -27.54
C SER A 349 -0.58 16.25 -28.81
N PRO A 350 -1.21 15.94 -29.97
CA PRO A 350 -0.47 15.63 -31.20
C PRO A 350 0.41 16.77 -31.71
N ASP A 351 0.08 18.01 -31.38
CA ASP A 351 0.88 19.21 -31.71
C ASP A 351 1.97 19.51 -30.66
N GLY A 352 2.02 18.75 -29.57
CA GLY A 352 2.99 18.90 -28.48
C GLY A 352 2.77 20.13 -27.59
N SER A 353 1.68 20.89 -27.75
CA SER A 353 1.44 22.14 -27.02
C SER A 353 0.85 21.92 -25.61
N GLU A 354 0.12 20.82 -25.41
CA GLU A 354 -0.57 20.49 -24.18
C GLU A 354 -0.22 19.08 -23.68
N ILE A 355 -0.39 18.85 -22.38
CA ILE A 355 -0.32 17.52 -21.76
C ILE A 355 -1.64 17.26 -21.01
N VAL A 356 -2.26 16.11 -21.28
CA VAL A 356 -3.35 15.58 -20.48
C VAL A 356 -2.82 14.64 -19.41
N TYR A 357 -3.36 14.79 -18.21
CA TYR A 357 -3.01 13.97 -17.04
C TYR A 357 -4.23 13.82 -16.13
N SER A 358 -4.14 12.93 -15.15
CA SER A 358 -5.16 12.80 -14.10
C SER A 358 -4.61 13.21 -12.74
N LYS A 359 -5.49 13.70 -11.86
CA LYS A 359 -5.12 14.21 -10.54
C LYS A 359 -6.23 13.97 -9.53
N THR A 360 -5.87 13.44 -8.37
CA THR A 360 -6.79 13.15 -7.27
C THR A 360 -6.94 14.35 -6.34
N GLN A 361 -8.17 14.80 -6.11
CA GLN A 361 -8.49 15.91 -5.21
C GLN A 361 -9.76 15.63 -4.42
N PHE A 362 -9.92 16.30 -3.28
CA PHE A 362 -11.17 16.24 -2.53
C PHE A 362 -12.31 16.86 -3.36
N PHE A 363 -13.35 16.08 -3.60
CA PHE A 363 -14.55 16.46 -4.32
C PHE A 363 -15.69 16.62 -3.32
N ALA A 364 -15.94 17.87 -2.93
CA ALA A 364 -16.90 18.21 -1.89
C ALA A 364 -18.32 17.63 -2.07
N PRO A 365 -18.91 17.58 -3.29
CA PRO A 365 -20.25 17.02 -3.47
C PRO A 365 -20.38 15.56 -3.03
N GLU A 366 -19.34 14.76 -3.23
CA GLU A 366 -19.32 13.34 -2.83
C GLU A 366 -18.58 13.11 -1.50
N ARG A 367 -18.00 14.16 -0.91
CA ARG A 367 -17.16 14.08 0.31
C ARG A 367 -16.04 13.04 0.18
N ALA A 368 -15.50 12.89 -1.02
CA ALA A 368 -14.53 11.87 -1.36
C ALA A 368 -13.33 12.43 -2.15
N PHE A 369 -12.19 11.75 -2.11
CA PHE A 369 -11.05 12.05 -2.96
C PHE A 369 -11.21 11.35 -4.30
N LEU A 370 -11.42 12.10 -5.38
CA LEU A 370 -11.68 11.56 -6.71
C LEU A 370 -10.66 12.07 -7.73
N SER A 371 -10.35 11.23 -8.71
CA SER A 371 -9.48 11.53 -9.83
C SER A 371 -10.26 12.20 -10.95
N ASP A 372 -9.69 13.25 -11.51
CA ASP A 372 -10.22 13.89 -12.72
C ASP A 372 -9.12 14.24 -13.70
N LEU A 373 -9.50 14.44 -14.96
CA LEU A 373 -8.61 14.80 -16.05
C LEU A 373 -8.36 16.31 -16.06
N TYR A 374 -7.11 16.67 -16.32
CA TYR A 374 -6.65 18.04 -16.48
C TYR A 374 -5.79 18.15 -17.73
N LEU A 375 -5.85 19.30 -18.37
CA LEU A 375 -4.91 19.75 -19.38
C LEU A 375 -4.00 20.82 -18.80
N ILE A 376 -2.75 20.81 -19.22
CA ILE A 376 -1.82 21.93 -19.05
C ILE A 376 -1.24 22.34 -20.39
N ASP A 377 -1.30 23.63 -20.69
CA ASP A 377 -0.56 24.24 -21.80
C ASP A 377 0.89 24.46 -21.35
N ILE A 378 1.84 23.91 -22.11
CA ILE A 378 3.25 23.88 -21.71
C ILE A 378 3.87 25.28 -21.69
N LYS A 379 3.48 26.15 -22.62
CA LYS A 379 4.07 27.48 -22.77
C LYS A 379 3.55 28.44 -21.71
N THR A 380 2.23 28.49 -21.54
CA THR A 380 1.52 29.43 -20.66
C THR A 380 1.36 28.90 -19.24
N GLN A 381 1.55 27.60 -19.01
CA GLN A 381 1.28 26.90 -17.74
C GLN A 381 -0.18 26.98 -17.28
N ARG A 382 -1.10 27.40 -18.16
CA ARG A 382 -2.53 27.41 -17.84
C ARG A 382 -3.04 25.99 -17.73
N LYS A 383 -3.86 25.76 -16.70
CA LYS A 383 -4.46 24.46 -16.39
C LYS A 383 -5.96 24.53 -16.61
N ARG A 384 -6.53 23.51 -17.24
CA ARG A 384 -7.98 23.36 -17.44
C ARG A 384 -8.41 21.99 -16.95
N ARG A 385 -9.37 21.94 -16.03
CA ARG A 385 -10.02 20.69 -15.63
C ARG A 385 -11.02 20.28 -16.72
N LEU A 386 -10.98 19.01 -17.11
CA LEU A 386 -11.80 18.45 -18.18
C LEU A 386 -12.97 17.61 -17.66
N THR A 387 -12.82 16.96 -16.50
CA THR A 387 -13.85 16.12 -15.90
C THR A 387 -14.12 16.53 -14.45
N TYR A 388 -15.30 16.20 -13.94
CA TYR A 388 -15.73 16.58 -12.59
C TYR A 388 -16.39 15.41 -11.89
N GLY A 389 -15.71 14.83 -10.89
CA GLY A 389 -16.21 13.70 -10.11
C GLY A 389 -16.31 12.40 -10.90
N LEU A 390 -15.63 12.31 -12.05
CA LEU A 390 -15.78 11.12 -12.91
C LEU A 390 -14.91 9.96 -12.46
N ARG A 391 -13.98 10.11 -11.51
CA ARG A 391 -12.99 9.07 -11.17
C ARG A 391 -12.19 8.65 -12.40
N ALA A 392 -11.76 9.65 -13.17
CA ALA A 392 -11.14 9.51 -14.48
C ALA A 392 -9.62 9.47 -14.37
N GLY A 393 -9.01 8.47 -15.02
CA GLY A 393 -7.57 8.23 -15.04
C GLY A 393 -7.07 7.69 -16.38
N GLN A 394 -5.75 7.55 -16.50
CA GLN A 394 -5.07 7.02 -17.70
C GLN A 394 -5.52 7.65 -19.03
N PRO A 395 -5.48 8.99 -19.16
CA PRO A 395 -5.92 9.66 -20.37
C PRO A 395 -4.92 9.49 -21.51
N VAL A 396 -5.43 9.33 -22.73
CA VAL A 396 -4.63 9.32 -23.96
C VAL A 396 -5.33 10.16 -25.02
N PHE A 397 -4.58 11.08 -25.64
CA PHE A 397 -5.06 11.86 -26.78
C PHE A 397 -5.30 10.98 -28.00
N SER A 398 -6.37 11.27 -28.74
CA SER A 398 -6.53 10.79 -30.11
C SER A 398 -5.47 11.40 -31.04
N PRO A 399 -5.09 10.71 -32.14
CA PRO A 399 -4.13 11.24 -33.11
C PRO A 399 -4.53 12.59 -33.73
N LYS A 400 -5.84 12.88 -33.79
CA LYS A 400 -6.39 14.16 -34.27
C LYS A 400 -6.43 15.26 -33.19
N GLY A 401 -6.22 14.91 -31.92
CA GLY A 401 -6.19 15.86 -30.80
C GLY A 401 -7.56 16.42 -30.40
N ASP A 402 -8.66 15.88 -30.94
CA ASP A 402 -10.03 16.35 -30.68
C ASP A 402 -10.75 15.55 -29.58
N ARG A 403 -10.26 14.34 -29.30
CA ARG A 403 -10.83 13.39 -28.34
C ARG A 403 -9.75 12.83 -27.40
N ILE A 404 -10.17 12.41 -26.21
CA ILE A 404 -9.35 11.71 -25.21
C ILE A 404 -10.06 10.42 -24.81
N VAL A 405 -9.38 9.28 -24.93
CA VAL A 405 -9.83 8.04 -24.26
C VAL A 405 -9.28 8.04 -22.83
N PHE A 406 -10.09 7.59 -21.87
CA PHE A 406 -9.67 7.46 -20.49
C PHE A 406 -10.36 6.27 -19.81
N VAL A 407 -9.82 5.88 -18.66
CA VAL A 407 -10.37 4.85 -17.79
C VAL A 407 -11.16 5.53 -16.68
N ARG A 408 -12.40 5.10 -16.48
CA ARG A 408 -13.24 5.50 -15.36
C ARG A 408 -13.37 4.36 -14.35
N GLN A 409 -13.16 4.67 -13.08
CA GLN A 409 -13.35 3.72 -11.98
C GLN A 409 -14.80 3.73 -11.50
N GLU A 410 -15.42 2.56 -11.40
CA GLU A 410 -16.84 2.37 -11.07
C GLU A 410 -17.00 1.17 -10.13
N GLY A 411 -16.74 1.41 -8.84
CA GLY A 411 -16.69 0.34 -7.84
C GLY A 411 -15.52 -0.60 -8.11
N GLY A 412 -15.76 -1.92 -8.00
CA GLY A 412 -14.77 -2.94 -8.37
C GLY A 412 -14.45 -3.05 -9.87
N ASN A 413 -15.15 -2.28 -10.73
CA ASN A 413 -14.93 -2.26 -12.18
C ASN A 413 -14.14 -1.04 -12.63
N SER A 414 -13.50 -1.17 -13.81
CA SER A 414 -13.00 -0.01 -14.55
C SER A 414 -13.41 -0.10 -16.02
N ASN A 415 -13.95 1.00 -16.57
CA ASN A 415 -14.53 1.05 -17.91
C ASN A 415 -13.84 2.12 -18.77
N LEU A 416 -13.83 1.91 -20.09
CA LEU A 416 -13.30 2.89 -21.04
C LEU A 416 -14.36 3.91 -21.41
N TYR A 417 -13.94 5.15 -21.48
CA TYR A 417 -14.76 6.29 -21.86
C TYR A 417 -14.01 7.17 -22.87
N LEU A 418 -14.78 7.91 -23.67
CA LEU A 418 -14.29 8.85 -24.66
C LEU A 418 -14.80 10.25 -24.32
N LEU A 419 -13.89 11.22 -24.20
CA LEU A 419 -14.19 12.63 -23.99
C LEU A 419 -13.95 13.40 -25.28
N GLU A 420 -14.95 14.15 -25.74
CA GLU A 420 -14.80 15.17 -26.78
C GLU A 420 -14.34 16.50 -26.15
N ILE A 421 -13.19 17.01 -26.56
CA ILE A 421 -12.54 18.15 -25.88
C ILE A 421 -13.31 19.46 -26.10
N LYS A 422 -13.87 19.66 -27.30
CA LYS A 422 -14.58 20.90 -27.67
C LYS A 422 -15.93 21.03 -26.97
N THR A 423 -16.67 19.92 -26.88
CA THR A 423 -18.05 19.91 -26.36
C THR A 423 -18.09 19.56 -24.88
N GLY A 424 -17.05 18.90 -24.35
CA GLY A 424 -17.04 18.33 -23.00
C GLY A 424 -17.91 17.08 -22.86
N LYS A 425 -18.47 16.54 -23.95
CA LYS A 425 -19.31 15.34 -23.93
C LYS A 425 -18.48 14.10 -23.64
N VAL A 426 -19.05 13.20 -22.83
CA VAL A 426 -18.42 11.95 -22.41
C VAL A 426 -19.29 10.77 -22.86
N PHE A 427 -18.68 9.78 -23.50
CA PHE A 427 -19.33 8.58 -24.01
C PHE A 427 -18.73 7.33 -23.37
N SER A 428 -19.58 6.39 -22.96
CA SER A 428 -19.13 5.07 -22.51
C SER A 428 -18.76 4.21 -23.71
N LEU A 429 -17.56 3.62 -23.68
CA LEU A 429 -17.07 2.68 -24.69
C LEU A 429 -17.22 1.23 -24.24
N THR A 430 -17.09 0.99 -22.93
CA THR A 430 -17.36 -0.30 -22.27
C THR A 430 -18.25 -0.10 -21.05
N ASN A 431 -19.00 -1.13 -20.66
CA ASN A 431 -20.02 -1.02 -19.61
C ASN A 431 -20.12 -2.30 -18.77
N HIS A 432 -19.03 -2.71 -18.13
CA HIS A 432 -18.98 -3.88 -17.25
C HIS A 432 -19.44 -3.53 -15.84
N HIS A 433 -20.22 -4.43 -15.23
CA HIS A 433 -20.86 -4.27 -13.91
C HIS A 433 -20.70 -5.50 -13.00
N ASP A 434 -19.78 -6.41 -13.31
CA ASP A 434 -19.60 -7.65 -12.55
C ASP A 434 -18.82 -7.46 -11.23
N GLY A 435 -18.22 -6.28 -11.04
CA GLY A 435 -17.46 -5.90 -9.85
C GLY A 435 -16.02 -6.40 -9.85
N LEU A 436 -15.57 -7.01 -10.95
CA LEU A 436 -14.27 -7.68 -11.06
C LEU A 436 -13.52 -7.32 -12.35
N THR A 437 -14.21 -6.81 -13.36
CA THR A 437 -13.60 -6.49 -14.66
C THR A 437 -12.86 -5.16 -14.60
N GLN A 438 -11.57 -5.20 -14.92
CA GLN A 438 -10.69 -4.02 -14.90
C GLN A 438 -10.11 -3.78 -16.29
N ASN A 439 -10.51 -2.70 -16.96
CA ASN A 439 -9.91 -2.18 -18.20
C ASN A 439 -8.86 -1.10 -17.90
N PHE A 440 -7.69 -1.17 -18.54
CA PHE A 440 -6.58 -0.24 -18.30
C PHE A 440 -5.65 -0.13 -19.52
N SER A 441 -4.77 0.87 -19.49
CA SER A 441 -3.76 1.19 -20.51
C SER A 441 -4.34 1.28 -21.93
N PRO A 442 -5.36 2.14 -22.17
CA PRO A 442 -5.89 2.32 -23.52
C PRO A 442 -4.85 3.00 -24.41
N SER A 443 -4.91 2.71 -25.72
CA SER A 443 -4.12 3.37 -26.75
C SER A 443 -4.92 3.43 -28.06
N PHE A 444 -4.88 4.57 -28.73
CA PHE A 444 -5.50 4.69 -30.06
C PHE A 444 -4.64 4.02 -31.13
N SER A 445 -5.29 3.49 -32.17
CA SER A 445 -4.62 3.23 -33.45
C SER A 445 -4.14 4.54 -34.09
N PRO A 446 -3.12 4.52 -34.96
CA PRO A 446 -2.61 5.72 -35.63
C PRO A 446 -3.66 6.48 -36.45
N ASP A 447 -4.65 5.78 -37.02
CA ASP A 447 -5.81 6.36 -37.73
C ASP A 447 -6.88 6.95 -36.78
N GLY A 448 -6.86 6.58 -35.49
CA GLY A 448 -7.83 7.00 -34.49
C GLY A 448 -9.18 6.29 -34.56
N GLU A 449 -9.29 5.18 -35.29
CA GLU A 449 -10.53 4.41 -35.49
C GLU A 449 -10.70 3.26 -34.47
N LYS A 450 -9.61 2.83 -33.85
CA LYS A 450 -9.59 1.69 -32.92
C LYS A 450 -8.88 2.06 -31.62
N ILE A 451 -9.22 1.30 -30.57
CA ILE A 451 -8.58 1.41 -29.26
C ILE A 451 -8.11 0.02 -28.84
N ALA A 452 -6.80 -0.13 -28.65
CA ALA A 452 -6.22 -1.29 -27.99
C ALA A 452 -6.15 -1.02 -26.48
N PHE A 453 -6.44 -2.01 -25.65
CA PHE A 453 -6.38 -1.88 -24.19
C PHE A 453 -6.14 -3.22 -23.51
N ALA A 454 -5.59 -3.18 -22.31
CA ALA A 454 -5.50 -4.36 -21.45
C ALA A 454 -6.78 -4.51 -20.63
N SER A 455 -7.22 -5.74 -20.43
CA SER A 455 -8.37 -6.04 -19.55
C SER A 455 -8.09 -7.27 -18.72
N PHE A 456 -8.38 -7.16 -17.43
CA PHE A 456 -8.44 -8.29 -16.51
C PHE A 456 -9.88 -8.76 -16.38
N ARG A 457 -10.13 -10.02 -16.74
CA ARG A 457 -11.45 -10.66 -16.69
C ARG A 457 -11.28 -12.10 -16.21
N GLN A 458 -12.10 -12.52 -15.25
CA GLN A 458 -12.15 -13.91 -14.78
C GLN A 458 -10.78 -14.53 -14.46
N GLY A 459 -9.90 -13.79 -13.76
CA GLY A 459 -8.58 -14.31 -13.38
C GLY A 459 -7.51 -14.21 -14.47
N LYS A 460 -7.82 -13.72 -15.67
CA LYS A 460 -6.88 -13.65 -16.79
C LYS A 460 -6.75 -12.23 -17.32
N ARG A 461 -5.54 -11.89 -17.77
CA ARG A 461 -5.25 -10.64 -18.50
C ARG A 461 -5.17 -10.92 -19.99
N GLY A 462 -5.83 -10.09 -20.77
CA GLY A 462 -5.74 -10.11 -22.23
C GLY A 462 -5.59 -8.71 -22.80
N ILE A 463 -5.14 -8.66 -24.05
CA ILE A 463 -5.17 -7.45 -24.87
C ILE A 463 -6.43 -7.52 -25.73
N PHE A 464 -7.20 -6.45 -25.71
CA PHE A 464 -8.48 -6.33 -26.40
C PHE A 464 -8.38 -5.17 -27.39
N LEU A 465 -9.13 -5.30 -28.49
CA LEU A 465 -9.27 -4.28 -29.51
C LEU A 465 -10.74 -3.88 -29.58
N LEU A 466 -11.00 -2.57 -29.54
CA LEU A 466 -12.32 -1.98 -29.71
C LEU A 466 -12.33 -1.15 -31.00
N ASP A 467 -13.37 -1.33 -31.80
CA ASP A 467 -13.62 -0.51 -32.99
C ASP A 467 -14.61 0.62 -32.67
N LEU A 468 -14.27 1.85 -33.04
CA LEU A 468 -15.09 3.05 -32.76
C LEU A 468 -16.17 3.29 -33.81
N GLU A 469 -16.06 2.74 -35.02
CA GLU A 469 -17.06 2.96 -36.09
C GLU A 469 -18.45 2.42 -35.72
N ASN A 470 -18.50 1.41 -34.86
CA ASN A 470 -19.75 0.75 -34.46
C ASN A 470 -20.46 1.41 -33.26
N ARG A 471 -19.99 2.55 -32.73
CA ARG A 471 -20.45 3.09 -31.44
C ARG A 471 -20.63 4.61 -31.33
N ILE A 472 -20.34 5.40 -32.37
CA ILE A 472 -20.53 6.85 -32.38
C ILE A 472 -21.66 7.24 -33.34
#